data_AF-L0EFN7-F1
#
_entry.id   AF-L0EFN7-F1
#
_cell.length_a   1.000
_cell.length_b   1.000
_cell.length_c   1.000
_cell.angle_alpha   90.00
_cell.angle_beta   90.00
_cell.angle_gamma   90.00
#
_symmetry.space_group_name_H-M   'P 1'
#
loop_
_entity.id
_entity.type
_entity.pdbx_description
1 polymer ?
#
loop_
_entity_poly.entity_id
_entity_poly.type
_entity_poly.pdbx_seq_one_letter_code
_entity_poly.pdbx_strand_id
1 'polypeptide(L)'
;MVLFLLICLVFILASVLVFRKSAVRHPYANGIQLAITISALATVCLAQNYTQSLIPEANDGLGVSNAVAYWIIGEDGWSKEKFKAYFENSAYLTFLLILAYPAVLAAEAKRKKS
;
A
#
# COMPACT_ATOMS: atom_id res chain seq x y z
N MET A 1 4.43 10.29 3.12
CA MET A 1 3.26 9.42 2.79
C MET A 1 2.40 9.92 1.65
N VAL A 2 1.93 11.18 1.62
CA VAL A 2 1.06 11.68 0.53
C VAL A 2 1.69 11.47 -0.86
N LEU A 3 2.96 11.81 -1.03
CA LEU A 3 3.68 11.61 -2.30
C LEU A 3 3.72 10.14 -2.75
N PHE A 4 4.05 9.22 -1.83
CA PHE A 4 4.05 7.78 -2.12
C PHE A 4 2.67 7.30 -2.55
N LEU A 5 1.60 7.72 -1.85
CA LEU A 5 0.23 7.38 -2.21
C LEU A 5 -0.16 7.92 -3.59
N LEU A 6 0.26 9.13 -3.94
CA LEU A 6 0.02 9.71 -5.27
C LEU A 6 0.73 8.91 -6.37
N ILE A 7 1.99 8.52 -6.16
CA ILE A 7 2.75 7.70 -7.12
C ILE A 7 2.07 6.34 -7.31
N CYS A 8 1.70 5.67 -6.21
CA CYS A 8 0.98 4.40 -6.26
C CYS A 8 -0.36 4.55 -6.99
N LEU A 9 -1.12 5.62 -6.71
CA LEU A 9 -2.40 5.89 -7.36
C LEU A 9 -2.23 6.07 -8.87
N VAL A 10 -1.26 6.89 -9.30
CA VAL A 10 -0.96 7.11 -10.72
C VAL A 10 -0.56 5.80 -11.39
N PHE A 11 0.27 4.99 -10.75
CA PHE A 11 0.66 3.68 -11.25
C PHE A 11 -0.54 2.74 -11.42
N ILE A 12 -1.39 2.62 -10.40
CA ILE A 12 -2.61 1.80 -10.45
C ILE A 12 -3.55 2.27 -11.57
N LEU A 13 -3.78 3.58 -11.69
CA LEU A 13 -4.62 4.14 -12.75
C LEU A 13 -4.05 3.82 -14.14
N ALA A 14 -2.74 4.00 -14.32
CA ALA A 14 -2.07 3.64 -15.57
C ALA A 14 -2.20 2.14 -15.87
N SER A 15 -2.00 1.26 -14.88
CA SER A 15 -2.19 -0.19 -15.03
C SER A 15 -3.61 -0.55 -15.43
N VAL A 16 -4.63 0.08 -14.82
CA VAL A 16 -6.04 -0.14 -15.19
C VAL A 16 -6.30 0.29 -16.64
N LEU A 17 -5.76 1.44 -17.07
CA LEU A 17 -5.89 1.90 -18.46
C LEU A 17 -5.24 0.92 -19.45
N VAL A 18 -4.08 0.36 -19.10
CA VAL A 18 -3.41 -0.68 -19.89
C VAL A 18 -4.26 -1.95 -19.93
N PHE A 19 -4.71 -2.46 -18.78
CA PHE A 19 -5.55 -3.67 -18.72
C PHE A 19 -6.85 -3.53 -19.51
N ARG A 20 -7.46 -2.35 -19.50
CA ARG A 20 -8.63 -2.05 -20.34
C ARG A 20 -8.30 -2.11 -21.83
N LYS A 21 -7.18 -1.55 -22.26
CA LYS A 21 -6.75 -1.58 -23.66
C LYS A 21 -6.36 -2.98 -24.13
N SER A 22 -5.78 -3.80 -23.24
CA SER A 22 -5.32 -5.16 -23.55
C SER A 22 -6.40 -6.25 -23.42
N ALA A 23 -7.69 -5.87 -23.31
CA ALA A 23 -8.83 -6.80 -23.18
C ALA A 23 -8.70 -7.83 -22.03
N VAL A 24 -7.94 -7.48 -20.98
CA VAL A 24 -7.77 -8.34 -19.80
C VAL A 24 -9.14 -8.53 -19.14
N ARG A 25 -9.39 -9.73 -18.61
CA ARG A 25 -10.63 -10.00 -17.87
C ARG A 25 -10.59 -9.26 -16.53
N HIS A 26 -11.65 -8.48 -16.25
CA HIS A 26 -11.82 -7.70 -15.01
C HIS A 26 -10.69 -6.68 -14.72
N PRO A 27 -10.42 -5.72 -15.64
CA PRO A 27 -9.36 -4.73 -15.48
C PRO A 27 -9.42 -3.92 -14.18
N TYR A 28 -10.61 -3.59 -13.66
CA TYR A 28 -10.73 -2.83 -12.41
C TYR A 28 -10.43 -3.70 -11.19
N ALA A 29 -10.94 -4.93 -11.13
CA ALA A 29 -10.61 -5.87 -10.06
C ALA A 29 -9.10 -6.18 -10.02
N ASN A 30 -8.46 -6.34 -11.19
CA ASN A 30 -7.01 -6.53 -11.28
C ASN A 30 -6.24 -5.28 -10.81
N GLY A 31 -6.75 -4.09 -11.06
CA GLY A 31 -6.21 -2.84 -10.52
C GLY A 31 -6.27 -2.80 -8.99
N ILE A 32 -7.39 -3.21 -8.40
CA ILE A 32 -7.53 -3.33 -6.93
C ILE A 32 -6.58 -4.39 -6.38
N GLN A 33 -6.43 -5.53 -7.06
CA GLN A 33 -5.49 -6.57 -6.65
C GLN A 33 -4.05 -6.05 -6.63
N LEU A 34 -3.65 -5.28 -7.65
CA LEU A 34 -2.33 -4.63 -7.69
C LEU A 34 -2.17 -3.61 -6.55
N ALA A 35 -3.22 -2.83 -6.26
CA ALA A 35 -3.24 -1.91 -5.12
C ALA A 35 -3.05 -2.65 -3.78
N ILE A 36 -3.73 -3.80 -3.61
CA ILE A 36 -3.56 -4.67 -2.43
C ILE A 36 -2.11 -5.14 -2.32
N THR A 37 -1.50 -5.61 -3.41
CA THR A 37 -0.11 -6.10 -3.39
C THR A 37 0.87 -5.01 -2.95
N ILE A 38 0.76 -3.81 -3.54
CA ILE A 38 1.65 -2.68 -3.20
C ILE A 38 1.41 -2.21 -1.76
N SER A 39 0.14 -2.09 -1.35
CA SER A 39 -0.23 -1.68 0.00
C SER A 39 0.23 -2.69 1.05
N ALA A 40 0.08 -4.00 0.79
CA ALA A 40 0.55 -5.05 1.68
C ALA A 40 2.07 -5.05 1.81
N LEU A 41 2.82 -4.86 0.71
CA LEU A 41 4.27 -4.72 0.74
C LEU A 41 4.69 -3.52 1.60
N ALA A 42 4.05 -2.36 1.40
CA ALA A 42 4.29 -1.18 2.23
C ALA A 42 3.98 -1.45 3.71
N THR A 43 2.87 -2.13 4.01
CA THR A 43 2.52 -2.53 5.38
C THR A 43 3.58 -3.42 6.01
N VAL A 44 4.11 -4.41 5.29
CA VAL A 44 5.18 -5.29 5.80
C VAL A 44 6.45 -4.50 6.08
N CYS A 45 6.87 -3.62 5.17
CA CYS A 45 8.03 -2.77 5.35
C CYS A 45 7.87 -1.81 6.54
N LEU A 46 6.69 -1.22 6.73
CA LEU A 46 6.40 -0.34 7.85
C LEU A 46 6.29 -1.11 9.17
N ALA A 47 5.77 -2.34 9.15
CA ALA A 47 5.74 -3.23 10.30
C ALA A 47 7.16 -3.58 10.77
N GLN A 48 8.05 -3.97 9.84
CA GLN A 48 9.46 -4.22 10.14
C GLN A 48 10.14 -2.98 10.73
N ASN A 49 9.91 -1.81 10.14
CA ASN A 49 10.46 -0.55 10.65
C ASN A 49 9.99 -0.27 12.09
N TYR A 50 8.70 -0.45 12.37
CA TYR A 50 8.14 -0.27 13.70
C TYR A 50 8.73 -1.29 14.69
N THR A 51 8.79 -2.57 14.36
CA THR A 51 9.32 -3.60 15.27
C THR A 51 10.80 -3.38 15.58
N GLN A 52 11.61 -3.01 14.58
CA GLN A 52 13.02 -2.68 14.77
C GLN A 52 13.20 -1.45 15.67
N SER A 53 12.32 -0.45 15.58
CA SER A 53 12.37 0.72 16.47
C SER A 53 12.05 0.42 17.94
N LEU A 54 11.45 -0.74 18.23
CA LEU A 54 11.16 -1.16 19.61
C LEU A 54 12.36 -1.83 20.27
N ILE A 55 13.34 -2.31 19.50
CA ILE A 55 14.52 -3.03 19.97
C ILE A 55 15.65 -2.01 20.19
N PRO A 56 16.07 -1.75 21.45
CA PRO A 56 17.09 -0.74 21.75
C PRO A 56 18.45 -1.02 21.09
N GLU A 57 18.81 -2.30 20.89
CA GLU A 57 20.09 -2.71 20.30
C GLU A 57 20.08 -2.78 18.76
N ALA A 58 18.93 -2.58 18.11
CA ALA A 58 18.80 -2.78 16.66
C ALA A 58 19.31 -1.59 15.83
N ASN A 59 19.40 -0.40 16.41
CA ASN A 59 19.95 0.81 15.78
C ASN A 59 20.65 1.67 16.84
N ASP A 60 21.67 2.44 16.45
CA ASP A 60 22.28 3.50 17.28
C ASP A 60 21.32 4.70 17.42
N GLY A 61 20.15 4.46 18.04
CA GLY A 61 19.06 5.42 18.20
C GLY A 61 17.78 5.05 17.42
N LEU A 62 16.98 6.06 17.09
CA LEU A 62 15.76 5.91 16.29
C LEU A 62 16.09 6.19 14.82
N GLY A 63 15.75 5.25 13.94
CA GLY A 63 16.08 5.31 12.51
C GLY A 63 15.07 4.57 11.65
N VAL A 64 15.05 4.89 10.35
CA VAL A 64 14.28 4.12 9.38
C VAL A 64 15.09 2.94 8.87
N SER A 65 14.55 1.73 9.00
CA SER A 65 15.32 0.49 8.81
C SER A 65 15.21 -0.16 7.44
N ASN A 66 14.40 0.39 6.52
CA ASN A 66 14.35 -0.08 5.13
C ASN A 66 13.97 1.02 4.12
N ALA A 67 14.33 0.83 2.86
CA ALA A 67 14.17 1.83 1.79
C ALA A 67 12.69 2.21 1.54
N VAL A 68 11.77 1.25 1.59
CA VAL A 68 10.34 1.51 1.38
C VAL A 68 9.78 2.36 2.51
N ALA A 69 10.11 2.04 3.77
CA ALA A 69 9.76 2.86 4.91
C ALA A 69 10.39 4.25 4.80
N TYR A 70 11.62 4.37 4.30
CA TYR A 70 12.29 5.66 4.14
C TYR A 70 11.58 6.55 3.11
N TRP A 71 11.17 5.99 1.97
CA TRP A 71 10.34 6.70 0.99
C TRP A 71 8.98 7.15 1.52
N ILE A 72 8.39 6.39 2.46
CA ILE A 72 7.07 6.70 3.02
C ILE A 72 7.19 7.73 4.16
N ILE A 73 8.16 7.56 5.06
CA ILE A 73 8.30 8.28 6.32
C ILE A 73 9.13 9.57 6.14
N GLY A 74 10.17 9.55 5.31
CA GLY A 74 11.11 10.65 5.11
C GLY A 74 12.16 10.77 6.22
N GLU A 75 12.91 11.88 6.24
CA GLU A 75 14.04 12.09 7.16
C GLU A 75 13.67 12.72 8.51
N ASP A 76 12.53 13.42 8.59
CA ASP A 76 12.26 14.29 9.74
C ASP A 76 11.36 13.66 10.80
N GLY A 77 11.60 14.06 12.06
CA GLY A 77 10.67 13.87 13.18
C GLY A 77 10.34 12.41 13.49
N TRP A 78 11.35 11.54 13.52
CA TRP A 78 11.19 10.13 13.83
C TRP A 78 10.82 9.90 15.30
N SER A 79 9.79 9.11 15.52
CA SER A 79 9.37 8.65 16.84
C SER A 79 8.70 7.29 16.71
N LYS A 80 8.66 6.52 17.81
CA LYS A 80 7.99 5.21 17.83
C LYS A 80 6.51 5.35 17.51
N GLU A 81 5.87 6.40 18.00
CA GLU A 81 4.46 6.74 17.75
C GLU A 81 4.22 7.03 16.27
N LYS A 82 5.13 7.77 15.63
CA LYS A 82 5.04 8.06 14.19
C LYS A 82 5.19 6.78 13.36
N PHE A 83 6.13 5.91 13.70
CA PHE A 83 6.32 4.64 13.00
C PHE A 83 5.11 3.71 13.19
N LYS A 84 4.56 3.63 14.40
CA LYS A 84 3.32 2.91 14.70
C LYS A 84 2.16 3.45 13.87
N ALA A 85 1.96 4.77 13.83
CA ALA A 85 0.88 5.40 13.08
C ALA A 85 0.98 5.12 11.57
N TYR A 86 2.20 5.16 11.00
CA TYR A 86 2.38 4.79 9.60
C TYR A 86 2.05 3.33 9.31
N PHE A 87 2.52 2.42 10.17
CA PHE A 87 2.19 1.00 10.07
C PHE A 87 0.68 0.76 10.15
N GLU A 88 0.01 1.31 11.17
CA GLU A 88 -1.44 1.13 11.38
C GLU A 88 -2.26 1.70 10.22
N ASN A 89 -1.92 2.90 9.75
CA ASN A 89 -2.61 3.51 8.60
C ASN A 89 -2.44 2.66 7.33
N SER A 90 -1.24 2.14 7.07
CA SER A 90 -1.00 1.24 5.94
C SER A 90 -1.77 -0.07 6.09
N ALA A 91 -1.84 -0.63 7.29
CA ALA A 91 -2.62 -1.84 7.57
C ALA A 91 -4.12 -1.61 7.32
N TYR A 92 -4.68 -0.51 7.83
CA TYR A 92 -6.09 -0.15 7.59
C TYR A 92 -6.40 0.03 6.11
N LEU A 93 -5.53 0.70 5.35
CA LEU A 93 -5.69 0.83 3.90
C LEU A 93 -5.67 -0.53 3.21
N THR A 94 -4.71 -1.40 3.54
CA THR A 94 -4.61 -2.75 2.98
C THR A 94 -5.87 -3.57 3.26
N PHE A 95 -6.38 -3.54 4.50
CA PHE A 95 -7.63 -4.23 4.85
C PHE A 95 -8.84 -3.67 4.10
N LEU A 96 -8.95 -2.35 3.98
CA LEU A 96 -10.03 -1.71 3.22
C LEU A 96 -10.01 -2.16 1.76
N LEU A 97 -8.83 -2.21 1.13
CA LEU A 97 -8.69 -2.67 -0.26
C LEU A 97 -9.08 -4.14 -0.43
N ILE A 98 -8.68 -5.00 0.51
CA ILE A 98 -9.07 -6.42 0.52
C ILE A 98 -10.60 -6.56 0.59
N LEU A 99 -11.27 -5.78 1.45
CA LEU A 99 -12.73 -5.77 1.56
C LEU A 99 -13.42 -5.18 0.32
N ALA A 100 -12.79 -4.21 -0.34
CA ALA A 100 -13.32 -3.58 -1.56
C ALA A 100 -13.22 -4.50 -2.79
N TYR A 101 -12.21 -5.36 -2.87
CA TYR A 101 -11.97 -6.25 -4.00
C TYR A 101 -13.19 -7.07 -4.46
N PRO A 102 -13.87 -7.86 -3.58
CA PRO A 102 -15.03 -8.65 -4.00
C PRO A 102 -16.18 -7.78 -4.50
N ALA A 103 -16.39 -6.59 -3.92
CA ALA A 103 -17.43 -5.66 -4.37
C ALA A 103 -17.14 -5.13 -5.79
N VAL A 104 -15.88 -4.76 -6.06
CA VAL A 104 -15.43 -4.30 -7.40
C VAL A 104 -15.54 -5.42 -8.42
N LEU A 105 -15.08 -6.63 -8.08
CA LEU A 105 -15.17 -7.80 -8.94
C LEU A 105 -16.63 -8.13 -9.29
N ALA A 106 -17.52 -8.12 -8.30
CA ALA A 106 -18.95 -8.38 -8.52
C ALA A 106 -19.60 -7.29 -9.40
N ALA A 107 -19.30 -6.01 -9.16
CA ALA A 107 -19.81 -4.91 -9.96
C ALA A 107 -19.32 -4.98 -11.42
N GLU A 108 -18.05 -5.30 -11.62
CA GLU A 108 -17.45 -5.46 -12.94
C GLU A 108 -17.99 -6.67 -13.70
N ALA A 109 -18.19 -7.80 -13.01
CA ALA A 109 -18.80 -8.99 -13.59
C ALA A 109 -20.25 -8.77 -14.04
N LYS A 110 -21.04 -7.96 -13.30
CA LYS A 110 -22.40 -7.59 -13.71
C LYS A 110 -22.41 -6.73 -14.98
N ARG A 111 -21.50 -5.77 -15.10
CA ARG A 111 -21.42 -4.87 -16.28
C ARG A 111 -21.08 -5.58 -17.59
N LYS A 112 -20.39 -6.72 -17.55
CA LYS A 112 -20.08 -7.52 -18.76
C LYS A 112 -21.26 -8.38 -19.24
N LYS A 113 -22.27 -8.61 -18.39
CA LYS A 113 -23.47 -9.41 -18.72
C LYS A 113 -24.62 -8.58 -19.31
N SER A 114 -24.55 -7.25 -19.22
CA SER A 114 -25.50 -6.31 -19.83
C SER A 114 -24.97 -5.78 -21.15
#